data_AF-A0A226DFC0-F1
#
_entry.id   AF-A0A226DFC0-F1
#
_cell.length_a   1.000
_cell.length_b   1.000
_cell.length_c   1.000
_cell.angle_alpha   90.00
_cell.angle_beta   90.00
_cell.angle_gamma   90.00
#
_symmetry.space_group_name_H-M   'P 1'
#
loop_
_entity.id
_entity.type
_entity.pdbx_description
1 polymer ?
#
loop_
_entity_poly.entity_id
_entity_poly.type
_entity_poly.pdbx_seq_one_letter_code
_entity_poly.pdbx_strand_id
1 'polypeptide(L)'
;MSTYSTQLTEFFGVFLAYHEIMEKSCLFAKCPFHWDDKNHILRLDHKFRQHYNFWIKNGITLIFIFTPTSLILLRYFVKKLGFLDPFEDNVPPIVVTLYVIAALLVISLSVLIMPLVVMGDKFVFGEIQYAFEVFCDLGKYLTKKENGWKLSSNINKIAVLVAQLYAKLPFGLTVLCVSNNIDPFYYFMHWMPVSLVSFGSILLRSALLLISWTESCRLVALLIFFALFVINLLNRETHMWI
;
A
#
# COMPACT_ATOMS: atom_id res chain seq x y z
N MET A 1 -14.88 11.13 -27.06
CA MET A 1 -14.66 9.96 -26.17
C MET A 1 -15.60 8.86 -26.60
N SER A 2 -15.09 7.69 -26.97
CA SER A 2 -15.93 6.52 -27.28
C SER A 2 -16.73 6.07 -26.06
N THR A 3 -17.90 5.47 -26.24
CA THR A 3 -18.71 4.89 -25.16
C THR A 3 -17.90 3.90 -24.29
N TYR A 4 -17.00 3.15 -24.92
CA TYR A 4 -16.07 2.22 -24.28
C TYR A 4 -15.13 2.92 -23.26
N SER A 5 -14.55 4.06 -23.63
CA SER A 5 -13.66 4.81 -22.71
C SER A 5 -14.39 5.31 -21.47
N THR A 6 -15.68 5.63 -21.56
CA THR A 6 -16.47 6.06 -20.40
C THR A 6 -16.78 4.89 -19.47
N GLN A 7 -17.19 3.75 -20.04
CA GLN A 7 -17.47 2.51 -19.28
C GLN A 7 -16.22 2.02 -18.56
N LEU A 8 -15.06 2.09 -19.22
CA LEU A 8 -13.77 1.75 -18.65
C LEU A 8 -13.45 2.60 -17.42
N THR A 9 -13.59 3.94 -17.54
CA THR A 9 -13.33 4.84 -16.40
C THR A 9 -14.34 4.62 -15.27
N GLU A 10 -15.60 4.31 -15.57
CA GLU A 10 -16.58 3.99 -14.52
C GLU A 10 -16.26 2.69 -13.78
N PHE A 11 -15.81 1.65 -14.50
CA PHE A 11 -15.55 0.34 -13.93
C PHE A 11 -14.18 0.27 -13.23
N PHE A 12 -13.12 0.71 -13.92
CA PHE A 12 -11.73 0.65 -13.48
C PHE A 12 -11.20 1.96 -12.87
N GLY A 13 -12.06 2.97 -12.69
CA GLY A 13 -11.63 4.30 -12.23
C GLY A 13 -10.81 4.32 -10.94
N VAL A 14 -11.06 3.36 -10.05
CA VAL A 14 -10.25 3.16 -8.83
C VAL A 14 -8.79 2.83 -9.16
N PHE A 15 -8.54 1.90 -10.09
CA PHE A 15 -7.17 1.53 -10.49
C PHE A 15 -6.53 2.55 -11.43
N LEU A 16 -7.34 3.27 -12.23
CA LEU A 16 -6.86 4.41 -13.00
C LEU A 16 -6.36 5.53 -12.07
N ALA A 17 -7.09 5.83 -10.99
CA ALA A 17 -6.66 6.81 -9.99
C ALA A 17 -5.33 6.40 -9.33
N TYR A 18 -5.17 5.12 -8.99
CA TYR A 18 -3.89 4.57 -8.51
C TYR A 18 -2.77 4.81 -9.52
N HIS A 19 -2.98 4.42 -10.77
CA HIS A 19 -1.98 4.52 -11.83
C HIS A 19 -1.57 5.98 -12.08
N GLU A 20 -2.55 6.88 -12.21
CA GLU A 20 -2.31 8.28 -12.53
C GLU A 20 -1.63 9.06 -11.40
N ILE A 21 -1.97 8.78 -10.15
CA ILE A 21 -1.53 9.59 -9.01
C ILE A 21 -0.33 8.95 -8.30
N MET A 22 -0.39 7.65 -8.04
CA MET A 22 0.65 6.96 -7.27
C MET A 22 1.72 6.38 -8.19
N GLU A 23 1.34 5.60 -9.20
CA GLU A 23 2.33 4.90 -10.04
C GLU A 23 3.16 5.86 -10.91
N LYS A 24 2.56 6.92 -11.45
CA LYS A 24 3.28 7.97 -12.20
C LYS A 24 4.08 8.93 -11.34
N SER A 25 3.87 8.94 -10.02
CA SER A 25 4.63 9.80 -9.12
C SER A 25 6.07 9.31 -8.98
N CYS A 26 7.03 10.24 -9.00
CA CYS A 26 8.47 9.94 -8.91
C CYS A 26 8.88 9.28 -7.59
N LEU A 27 8.03 9.35 -6.57
CA LEU A 27 8.28 8.77 -5.26
C LEU A 27 8.12 7.25 -5.27
N PHE A 28 7.19 6.75 -6.07
CA PHE A 28 6.85 5.33 -6.11
C PHE A 28 7.70 4.63 -7.17
N ALA A 29 8.17 3.42 -6.86
CA ALA A 29 8.75 2.56 -7.88
C ALA A 29 7.63 1.91 -8.70
N LYS A 30 7.95 1.57 -9.96
CA LYS A 30 7.05 0.82 -10.84
C LYS A 30 6.63 -0.49 -10.19
N CYS A 31 5.34 -0.64 -9.91
CA CYS A 31 4.79 -1.78 -9.19
C CYS A 31 4.58 -2.96 -10.15
N PRO A 32 4.84 -4.23 -9.73
CA PRO A 32 4.41 -5.41 -10.48
C PRO A 32 2.92 -5.37 -10.82
N PHE A 33 2.12 -4.92 -9.87
CA PHE A 33 0.70 -4.66 -10.04
C PHE A 33 0.48 -3.28 -10.66
N HIS A 34 0.14 -3.25 -11.94
CA HIS A 34 0.04 -2.02 -12.71
C HIS A 34 -1.10 -2.07 -13.73
N TRP A 35 -1.49 -0.88 -14.18
CA TRP A 35 -2.43 -0.72 -15.27
C TRP A 35 -1.68 -0.76 -16.61
N ASP A 36 -2.12 -1.63 -17.53
CA ASP A 36 -1.58 -1.69 -18.88
C ASP A 36 -2.35 -0.73 -19.80
N ASP A 37 -1.78 0.45 -20.04
CA ASP A 37 -2.37 1.48 -20.90
C ASP A 37 -2.69 0.99 -22.33
N LYS A 38 -1.96 0.00 -22.84
CA LYS A 38 -2.16 -0.49 -24.22
C LYS A 38 -3.35 -1.42 -24.34
N ASN A 39 -3.50 -2.31 -23.35
CA ASN A 39 -4.54 -3.32 -23.36
C ASN A 39 -5.75 -2.93 -22.50
N HIS A 40 -5.65 -1.81 -21.77
CA HIS A 40 -6.65 -1.33 -20.83
C HIS A 40 -7.08 -2.38 -19.80
N ILE A 41 -6.12 -3.14 -19.29
CA ILE A 41 -6.34 -4.18 -18.29
C ILE A 41 -5.35 -4.07 -17.15
N LEU A 42 -5.81 -4.50 -15.98
CA LEU A 42 -4.98 -4.64 -14.80
C LEU A 42 -4.12 -5.90 -14.92
N ARG A 43 -2.81 -5.77 -14.69
CA ARG A 43 -1.88 -6.90 -14.78
C ARG A 43 -0.98 -6.96 -13.56
N LEU A 44 -0.64 -8.18 -13.15
CA LEU A 44 0.44 -8.45 -12.21
C LEU A 44 1.61 -9.07 -12.99
N ASP A 45 2.69 -8.31 -13.19
CA ASP A 45 3.87 -8.83 -13.88
C ASP A 45 4.88 -9.41 -12.89
N HIS A 46 5.05 -10.73 -12.92
CA HIS A 46 6.00 -11.44 -12.08
C HIS A 46 7.48 -11.28 -12.51
N LYS A 47 7.78 -10.56 -13.60
CA LYS A 47 9.15 -10.32 -14.07
C LYS A 47 9.93 -9.42 -13.11
N PHE A 48 10.75 -10.03 -12.26
CA PHE A 48 11.61 -9.34 -11.29
C PHE A 48 12.44 -8.19 -11.91
N ARG A 49 13.05 -8.43 -13.08
CA ARG A 49 13.96 -7.45 -13.74
C ARG A 49 13.28 -6.13 -14.08
N GLN A 50 12.00 -6.14 -14.45
CA GLN A 50 11.29 -4.90 -14.83
C GLN A 50 10.87 -4.09 -13.60
N HIS A 51 10.74 -4.74 -12.45
CA HIS A 51 10.25 -4.17 -11.20
C HIS A 51 11.32 -4.18 -10.10
N TYR A 52 12.60 -4.26 -10.45
CA TYR A 52 13.69 -4.44 -9.47
C TYR A 52 13.74 -3.29 -8.45
N ASN A 53 13.47 -2.04 -8.86
CA ASN A 53 13.40 -0.89 -7.95
C ASN A 53 12.32 -1.06 -6.87
N PHE A 54 11.16 -1.62 -7.23
CA PHE A 54 10.09 -1.93 -6.27
C PHE A 54 10.58 -2.97 -5.26
N TRP A 55 11.22 -4.04 -5.74
CA TRP A 55 11.69 -5.12 -4.87
C TRP A 55 12.82 -4.66 -3.95
N ILE A 56 13.76 -3.85 -4.45
CA ILE A 56 14.82 -3.26 -3.63
C ILE A 56 14.25 -2.35 -2.54
N LYS A 57 13.30 -1.45 -2.87
CA LYS A 57 12.68 -0.58 -1.86
C LYS A 57 11.94 -1.39 -0.80
N ASN A 58 11.20 -2.44 -1.17
CA ASN A 58 10.59 -3.34 -0.20
C ASN A 58 11.62 -4.11 0.65
N GLY A 59 12.74 -4.53 0.04
CA GLY A 59 13.87 -5.14 0.76
C GLY A 59 14.50 -4.19 1.77
N ILE A 60 14.67 -2.91 1.41
CA ILE A 60 15.11 -1.84 2.32
C ILE A 60 14.10 -1.69 3.46
N THR A 61 12.79 -1.62 3.19
CA THR A 61 11.76 -1.57 4.23
C THR A 61 11.89 -2.75 5.21
N LEU A 62 12.08 -3.95 4.68
CA LEU A 62 12.23 -5.16 5.49
C LEU A 62 13.50 -5.09 6.36
N ILE A 63 14.64 -4.70 5.79
CA ILE A 63 15.90 -4.65 6.54
C ILE A 63 15.89 -3.49 7.56
N PHE A 64 15.38 -2.31 7.21
CA PHE A 64 15.54 -1.10 8.02
C PHE A 64 14.36 -0.78 8.94
N ILE A 65 13.17 -1.32 8.67
CA ILE A 65 12.05 -1.24 9.63
C ILE A 65 11.93 -2.55 10.38
N PHE A 66 11.79 -3.69 9.67
CA PHE A 66 11.44 -4.95 10.33
C PHE A 66 12.57 -5.43 11.23
N THR A 67 13.83 -5.46 10.77
CA THR A 67 14.94 -5.95 11.61
C THR A 67 15.12 -5.12 12.90
N PRO A 68 15.23 -3.78 12.87
CA PRO A 68 15.31 -3.00 14.11
C PRO A 68 14.09 -3.17 15.01
N THR A 69 12.88 -3.18 14.43
CA THR A 69 11.64 -3.36 15.20
C THR A 69 11.61 -4.72 15.89
N SER A 70 11.91 -5.81 15.18
CA SER A 70 11.95 -7.15 15.74
C SER A 70 13.00 -7.29 16.84
N LEU A 71 14.19 -6.70 16.67
CA LEU A 71 15.23 -6.71 17.70
C LEU A 71 14.81 -5.94 18.96
N ILE A 72 14.19 -4.77 18.80
CA ILE A 72 13.66 -3.97 19.91
C ILE A 72 12.57 -4.75 20.66
N LEU A 73 11.61 -5.33 19.95
CA LEU A 73 10.52 -6.11 20.54
C LEU A 73 11.06 -7.36 21.24
N LEU A 74 11.96 -8.12 20.60
CA LEU A 74 12.57 -9.31 21.20
C LEU A 74 13.30 -8.95 22.50
N ARG A 75 14.10 -7.88 22.51
CA ARG A 75 14.79 -7.39 23.70
C ARG A 75 13.81 -7.02 24.81
N TYR A 76 12.76 -6.27 24.48
CA TYR A 76 11.72 -5.89 25.42
C TYR A 76 11.09 -7.12 26.08
N PHE A 77 10.70 -8.12 25.28
CA PHE A 77 10.09 -9.35 25.80
C PHE A 77 11.07 -10.20 26.61
N VAL A 78 12.31 -10.37 26.16
CA VAL A 78 13.35 -11.13 26.88
C VAL A 78 13.61 -10.52 28.26
N LYS A 79 13.71 -9.19 28.35
CA LYS A 79 13.85 -8.48 29.61
C LYS A 79 12.60 -8.65 30.48
N LYS A 80 11.41 -8.48 29.90
CA LYS A 80 10.15 -8.57 30.64
C LYS A 80 9.90 -9.97 31.22
N LEU A 81 10.40 -11.00 30.55
CA LEU A 81 10.32 -12.40 30.98
C LEU A 81 11.44 -12.81 31.95
N GLY A 82 12.39 -11.93 32.26
CA GLY A 82 13.45 -12.18 33.24
C GLY A 82 14.55 -13.13 32.75
N PHE A 83 14.70 -13.32 31.43
CA PHE A 83 15.69 -14.26 30.90
C PHE A 83 17.12 -13.69 30.89
N LEU A 84 17.30 -12.37 30.75
CA LEU A 84 18.60 -11.71 30.66
C LEU A 84 18.56 -10.34 31.37
N ASP A 85 19.21 -10.23 32.53
CA ASP A 85 19.33 -9.00 33.32
C ASP A 85 20.19 -7.85 32.74
N PRO A 86 21.17 -8.03 31.82
CA PRO A 86 22.11 -6.94 31.49
C PRO A 86 21.60 -5.92 30.46
N PHE A 87 20.38 -6.04 29.94
CA PHE A 87 19.91 -5.15 28.88
C PHE A 87 19.21 -3.90 29.45
N GLU A 88 19.93 -2.76 29.48
CA GLU A 88 19.32 -1.44 29.73
C GLU A 88 18.28 -1.12 28.66
N ASP A 89 17.01 -1.01 29.02
CA ASP A 89 15.96 -0.76 28.04
C ASP A 89 15.57 0.70 28.12
N ASN A 90 16.06 1.47 27.15
CA ASN A 90 15.83 2.90 27.03
C ASN A 90 14.67 3.20 26.08
N VAL A 91 13.93 2.18 25.62
CA VAL A 91 12.80 2.36 24.70
C VAL A 91 11.54 2.68 25.51
N PRO A 92 10.88 3.84 25.28
CA PRO A 92 9.64 4.16 25.97
C PRO A 92 8.54 3.11 25.71
N PRO A 93 7.75 2.70 26.72
CA PRO A 93 6.70 1.69 26.54
C PRO A 93 5.66 2.05 25.47
N ILE A 94 5.41 3.34 25.25
CA ILE A 94 4.51 3.81 24.20
C ILE A 94 5.05 3.49 22.79
N VAL A 95 6.37 3.58 22.59
CA VAL A 95 7.03 3.26 21.32
C VAL A 95 6.96 1.75 21.06
N VAL A 96 7.21 0.93 22.10
CA VAL A 96 7.05 -0.53 22.02
C VAL A 96 5.61 -0.91 21.64
N THR A 97 4.61 -0.29 22.27
CA THR A 97 3.19 -0.51 21.94
C THR A 97 2.90 -0.19 20.47
N LEU A 98 3.39 0.96 19.97
CA LEU A 98 3.23 1.34 18.57
C LEU A 98 3.87 0.32 17.62
N TYR A 99 5.05 -0.22 17.95
CA TYR A 99 5.72 -1.24 17.16
C TYR A 99 4.97 -2.57 17.12
N VAL A 100 4.40 -3.00 18.25
CA VAL A 100 3.54 -4.20 18.29
C VAL A 100 2.31 -4.00 17.39
N ILE A 101 1.64 -2.85 17.49
CA ILE A 101 0.48 -2.53 16.64
C ILE A 101 0.89 -2.53 15.16
N ALA A 102 2.01 -1.87 14.82
CA ALA A 102 2.51 -1.83 13.45
C ALA A 102 2.85 -3.23 12.92
N ALA A 103 3.50 -4.09 13.72
CA ALA A 103 3.83 -5.46 13.33
C ALA A 103 2.56 -6.29 13.07
N LEU A 104 1.56 -6.19 13.95
CA LEU A 104 0.26 -6.87 13.76
C LEU A 104 -0.46 -6.41 12.50
N LEU A 105 -0.44 -5.10 12.21
CA LEU A 105 -0.98 -4.55 10.97
C LEU A 105 -0.24 -5.11 9.76
N VAL A 106 1.09 -5.12 9.75
CA VAL A 106 1.89 -5.66 8.63
C VAL A 106 1.60 -7.14 8.39
N ILE A 107 1.51 -7.95 9.45
CA ILE A 107 1.15 -9.37 9.34
C ILE A 107 -0.25 -9.51 8.74
N SER A 108 -1.22 -8.76 9.24
CA SER A 108 -2.61 -8.79 8.74
C SER A 108 -2.69 -8.39 7.27
N LEU A 109 -2.00 -7.31 6.87
CA LEU A 109 -1.94 -6.87 5.47
C LEU A 109 -1.26 -7.92 4.58
N SER A 110 -0.19 -8.57 5.07
CA SER A 110 0.51 -9.62 4.33
C SER A 110 -0.39 -10.82 4.08
N VAL A 111 -1.15 -11.25 5.09
CA VAL A 111 -2.12 -12.34 4.97
C VAL A 111 -3.23 -11.99 3.98
N LEU A 112 -3.70 -10.74 3.95
CA LEU A 112 -4.72 -10.28 3.00
C LEU A 112 -4.20 -10.18 1.56
N ILE A 113 -2.95 -9.76 1.35
CA ILE A 113 -2.35 -9.57 0.02
C ILE A 113 -1.88 -10.90 -0.58
N MET A 114 -1.44 -11.85 0.24
CA MET A 114 -0.83 -13.10 -0.25
C MET A 114 -1.75 -13.89 -1.22
N PRO A 115 -3.05 -14.09 -0.95
CA PRO A 115 -3.95 -14.73 -1.91
C PRO A 115 -4.04 -13.98 -3.24
N LEU A 116 -4.09 -12.64 -3.21
CA LEU A 116 -4.13 -11.82 -4.42
C LEU A 116 -2.86 -11.98 -5.26
N VAL A 117 -1.69 -12.12 -4.64
CA VAL A 117 -0.43 -12.32 -5.35
C VAL A 117 -0.30 -13.74 -5.90
N VAL A 118 -0.72 -14.75 -5.14
CA VAL A 118 -0.59 -16.18 -5.52
C VAL A 118 -1.63 -16.59 -6.56
N MET A 119 -2.86 -16.10 -6.43
CA MET A 119 -4.01 -16.51 -7.25
C MET A 119 -4.44 -15.44 -8.27
N GLY A 120 -3.86 -14.24 -8.22
CA GLY A 120 -4.26 -13.07 -9.00
C GLY A 120 -4.36 -13.35 -10.50
N ASP A 121 -3.27 -13.84 -11.08
CA ASP A 121 -3.14 -14.10 -12.52
C ASP A 121 -4.08 -15.18 -13.05
N LYS A 122 -4.40 -16.18 -12.22
CA LYS A 122 -5.18 -17.33 -12.66
C LYS A 122 -6.68 -17.16 -12.47
N PHE A 123 -7.08 -16.48 -11.40
CA PHE A 123 -8.49 -16.41 -11.01
C PHE A 123 -8.98 -14.97 -10.99
N VAL A 124 -8.29 -14.07 -10.29
CA VAL A 124 -8.83 -12.72 -10.03
C VAL A 124 -8.93 -11.89 -11.31
N PHE A 125 -7.86 -11.83 -12.13
CA PHE A 125 -7.89 -10.97 -13.32
C PHE A 125 -8.78 -11.51 -14.44
N GLY A 126 -8.90 -12.83 -14.56
CA GLY A 126 -9.85 -13.46 -15.50
C GLY A 126 -11.29 -13.11 -15.17
N GLU A 127 -11.67 -13.26 -13.90
CA GLU A 127 -13.02 -12.90 -13.41
C GLU A 127 -13.31 -11.40 -13.54
N ILE A 128 -12.31 -10.55 -13.24
CA ILE A 128 -12.46 -9.09 -13.42
C ILE A 128 -12.71 -8.73 -14.89
N GLN A 129 -11.98 -9.35 -15.83
CA GLN A 129 -12.17 -9.11 -17.25
C GLN A 129 -13.55 -9.60 -17.71
N TYR A 130 -13.94 -10.81 -17.32
CA TYR A 130 -15.27 -11.35 -17.61
C TYR A 130 -16.38 -10.44 -17.09
N ALA A 131 -16.29 -9.99 -15.83
CA ALA A 131 -17.25 -9.07 -15.24
C ALA A 131 -17.33 -7.73 -15.98
N PHE A 132 -16.20 -7.22 -16.49
CA PHE A 132 -16.17 -6.02 -17.31
C PHE A 132 -16.85 -6.22 -18.67
N GLU A 133 -16.63 -7.36 -19.33
CA GLU A 133 -17.29 -7.69 -20.59
C GLU A 133 -18.82 -7.79 -20.43
N VAL A 134 -19.28 -8.50 -19.39
CA VAL A 134 -20.71 -8.57 -19.02
C VAL A 134 -21.27 -7.17 -18.74
N PHE A 135 -20.51 -6.33 -18.02
CA PHE A 135 -20.90 -4.94 -17.76
C PHE A 135 -21.04 -4.12 -19.04
N CYS A 136 -20.09 -4.24 -19.97
CA CYS A 136 -20.14 -3.56 -21.27
C CYS A 136 -21.35 -4.00 -22.09
N ASP A 137 -21.69 -5.28 -22.07
CA ASP A 137 -22.85 -5.82 -22.78
C ASP A 137 -24.17 -5.36 -22.17
N LEU A 138 -24.34 -5.45 -20.85
CA LEU A 138 -25.53 -4.92 -20.16
C LEU A 138 -25.68 -3.41 -20.36
N GLY A 139 -24.57 -2.67 -20.35
CA GLY A 139 -24.53 -1.23 -20.56
C GLY A 139 -25.00 -0.78 -21.95
N LYS A 140 -25.13 -1.68 -22.93
CA LYS A 140 -25.74 -1.37 -24.25
C LYS A 140 -27.26 -1.24 -24.17
N TYR A 141 -27.89 -1.89 -23.19
CA TYR A 141 -29.34 -1.98 -23.05
C TYR A 141 -29.89 -1.16 -21.89
N LEU A 142 -29.07 -0.87 -20.88
CA LEU A 142 -29.46 -0.09 -19.70
C LEU A 142 -29.25 1.41 -19.88
N THR A 143 -30.14 2.21 -19.31
CA THR A 143 -29.92 3.66 -19.22
C THR A 143 -28.81 3.97 -18.23
N LYS A 144 -28.21 5.17 -18.33
CA LYS A 144 -27.22 5.62 -17.33
C LYS A 144 -27.75 5.57 -15.90
N LYS A 145 -29.04 5.80 -15.67
CA LYS A 145 -29.57 5.78 -14.29
C LYS A 145 -29.61 4.37 -13.71
N GLU A 146 -29.83 3.37 -14.55
CA GLU A 146 -29.94 1.94 -14.18
C GLU A 146 -28.57 1.27 -14.05
N ASN A 147 -27.55 1.73 -14.78
CA ASN A 147 -26.22 1.09 -14.78
C ASN A 147 -25.33 1.42 -13.55
N GLY A 148 -25.88 2.10 -12.54
CA GLY A 148 -25.17 2.48 -11.31
C GLY A 148 -24.12 3.60 -11.45
N TRP A 149 -24.08 4.36 -12.57
CA TRP A 149 -23.00 5.32 -12.85
C TRP A 149 -22.67 6.30 -11.71
N LYS A 150 -23.70 6.79 -11.01
CA LYS A 150 -23.55 7.80 -9.95
C LYS A 150 -22.77 7.23 -8.77
N LEU A 151 -22.98 5.96 -8.46
CA LEU A 151 -22.26 5.27 -7.40
C LEU A 151 -20.80 5.07 -7.79
N SER A 152 -20.54 4.57 -9.00
CA SER A 152 -19.17 4.41 -9.52
C SER A 152 -18.42 5.74 -9.55
N SER A 153 -19.07 6.84 -9.96
CA SER A 153 -18.48 8.17 -9.93
C SER A 153 -18.10 8.61 -8.50
N ASN A 154 -18.95 8.34 -7.50
CA ASN A 154 -18.64 8.64 -6.11
C ASN A 154 -17.48 7.80 -5.58
N ILE A 155 -17.46 6.49 -5.88
CA ILE A 155 -16.36 5.60 -5.50
C ILE A 155 -15.05 6.06 -6.14
N ASN A 156 -15.06 6.44 -7.42
CA ASN A 156 -13.87 6.96 -8.10
C ASN A 156 -13.37 8.27 -7.47
N LYS A 157 -14.27 9.17 -7.05
CA LYS A 157 -13.87 10.37 -6.29
C LYS A 157 -13.19 10.02 -4.97
N ILE A 158 -13.73 9.04 -4.24
CA ILE A 158 -13.12 8.54 -3.00
C ILE A 158 -11.74 7.94 -3.31
N ALA A 159 -11.61 7.15 -4.37
CA ALA A 159 -10.34 6.56 -4.79
C ALA A 159 -9.29 7.62 -5.11
N VAL A 160 -9.65 8.69 -5.84
CA VAL A 160 -8.76 9.84 -6.09
C VAL A 160 -8.31 10.49 -4.79
N LEU A 161 -9.23 10.72 -3.84
CA LEU A 161 -8.90 11.29 -2.54
C LEU A 161 -7.93 10.38 -1.76
N VAL A 162 -8.20 9.08 -1.74
CA VAL A 162 -7.33 8.08 -1.10
C VAL A 162 -5.94 8.10 -1.75
N ALA A 163 -5.85 8.07 -3.09
CA ALA A 163 -4.58 8.14 -3.81
C ALA A 163 -3.78 9.40 -3.45
N GLN A 164 -4.43 10.57 -3.45
CA GLN A 164 -3.78 11.84 -3.09
C GLN A 164 -3.33 11.88 -1.64
N LEU A 165 -4.13 11.34 -0.72
CA LEU A 165 -3.79 11.25 0.69
C LEU A 165 -2.57 10.36 0.90
N TYR A 166 -2.59 9.12 0.40
CA TYR A 166 -1.50 8.16 0.56
C TYR A 166 -0.25 8.50 -0.25
N ALA A 167 -0.35 9.34 -1.29
CA ALA A 167 0.81 9.90 -1.97
C ALA A 167 1.57 10.93 -1.11
N LYS A 168 0.88 11.66 -0.24
CA LYS A 168 1.47 12.72 0.62
C LYS A 168 1.79 12.26 2.03
N LEU A 169 1.04 11.28 2.55
CA LEU A 169 1.16 10.74 3.89
C LEU A 169 2.60 10.32 4.30
N PRO A 170 3.44 9.70 3.42
CA PRO A 170 4.79 9.31 3.78
C PRO A 170 5.67 10.45 4.31
N PHE A 171 5.52 11.66 3.77
CA PHE A 171 6.26 12.83 4.23
C PHE A 171 5.85 13.25 5.63
N GLY A 172 4.53 13.33 5.89
CA GLY A 172 4.00 13.68 7.20
C GLY A 172 4.42 12.68 8.28
N LEU A 173 4.34 11.38 7.97
CA LEU A 173 4.79 10.33 8.87
C LEU A 173 6.29 10.38 9.14
N THR A 174 7.10 10.63 8.10
CA THR A 174 8.57 10.75 8.26
C THR A 174 8.94 11.90 9.18
N VAL A 175 8.37 13.09 8.94
CA VAL A 175 8.61 14.26 9.80
C VAL A 175 8.20 13.99 11.24
N LEU A 176 6.98 13.46 11.46
CA LEU A 176 6.49 13.14 12.80
C LEU A 176 7.37 12.11 13.51
N CYS A 177 7.76 11.02 12.84
CA CYS A 177 8.57 9.97 13.44
C CYS A 177 9.99 10.45 13.79
N VAL A 178 10.65 11.18 12.89
CA VAL A 178 12.02 11.66 13.10
C VAL A 178 12.05 12.75 14.17
N SER A 179 11.13 13.73 14.13
CA SER A 179 11.09 14.82 15.12
C SER A 179 10.83 14.34 16.54
N ASN A 180 10.05 13.27 16.71
CA ASN A 180 9.74 12.70 18.02
C ASN A 180 10.63 11.51 18.40
N ASN A 181 11.64 11.17 17.59
CA ASN A 181 12.50 9.99 17.78
C ASN A 181 11.69 8.69 18.00
N ILE A 182 10.62 8.50 17.23
CA ILE A 182 9.75 7.31 17.27
C ILE A 182 10.24 6.25 16.26
N ASP A 183 11.13 6.59 15.33
CA ASP A 183 11.60 5.62 14.34
C ASP A 183 12.48 4.50 14.96
N PRO A 184 12.30 3.24 14.52
CA PRO A 184 13.08 2.11 15.02
C PRO A 184 14.59 2.29 14.87
N PHE A 185 15.01 2.98 13.81
CA PHE A 185 16.43 3.17 13.51
C PHE A 185 17.12 4.07 14.52
N TYR A 186 16.42 5.05 15.12
CA TYR A 186 16.94 5.86 16.24
C TYR A 186 17.44 5.00 17.40
N TYR A 187 16.59 4.08 17.88
CA TYR A 187 16.91 3.22 19.01
C TYR A 187 17.99 2.19 18.65
N PHE A 188 18.01 1.73 17.40
CA PHE A 188 19.05 0.84 16.89
C PHE A 188 20.41 1.55 16.79
N MET A 189 20.44 2.80 16.31
CA MET A 189 21.66 3.60 16.20
C MET A 189 22.29 3.92 17.56
N HIS A 190 21.52 3.94 18.64
CA HIS A 190 22.09 4.08 20.00
C HIS A 190 23.08 2.94 20.35
N TRP A 191 23.05 1.83 19.62
CA TRP A 191 23.99 0.72 19.79
C TRP A 191 25.20 0.81 18.87
N MET A 192 25.18 1.74 17.91
CA MET A 192 26.30 1.98 16.99
C MET A 192 27.14 3.15 17.50
N PRO A 193 28.45 3.19 17.22
CA PRO A 193 29.32 4.31 17.57
C PRO A 193 29.11 5.50 16.61
N VAL A 194 27.85 5.88 16.36
CA VAL A 194 27.45 6.95 15.43
C VAL A 194 26.68 8.02 16.19
N SER A 195 27.02 9.29 15.97
CA SER A 195 26.32 10.41 16.60
C SER A 195 24.87 10.49 16.12
N LEU A 196 23.92 10.37 17.04
CA LEU A 196 22.47 10.44 16.77
C LEU A 196 22.00 11.81 16.27
N VAL A 197 22.71 12.88 16.67
CA VAL A 197 22.33 14.27 16.43
C VAL A 197 23.04 14.85 15.20
N SER A 198 23.96 14.10 14.57
CA SER A 198 24.63 14.57 13.38
C SER A 198 23.62 14.76 12.23
N PHE A 199 23.82 15.82 11.44
CA PHE A 199 22.99 16.09 10.26
C PHE A 199 22.91 14.88 9.31
N GLY A 200 24.03 14.16 9.15
CA GLY A 200 24.09 12.94 8.35
C GLY A 200 23.17 11.82 8.86
N SER A 201 23.14 11.61 10.18
CA SER A 201 22.26 10.60 10.81
C SER A 201 20.79 10.94 10.64
N ILE A 202 20.42 12.22 10.80
CA ILE A 202 19.04 12.69 10.63
C ILE A 202 18.60 12.53 9.16
N LEU A 203 19.47 12.90 8.21
CA LEU A 203 19.19 12.75 6.78
C LEU A 203 19.05 11.29 6.38
N LEU A 204 19.95 10.41 6.86
CA LEU A 204 19.89 8.97 6.62
C LEU A 204 18.59 8.37 7.16
N ARG A 205 18.24 8.66 8.43
CA ARG A 205 16.97 8.22 9.06
C ARG A 205 15.77 8.67 8.26
N SER A 206 15.73 9.94 7.89
CA SER A 206 14.64 10.53 7.11
C SER A 206 14.49 9.86 5.74
N ALA A 207 15.59 9.64 5.03
CA ALA A 207 15.58 8.99 3.71
C ALA A 207 15.10 7.53 3.78
N LEU A 208 15.62 6.75 4.72
CA LEU A 208 15.25 5.35 4.91
C LEU A 208 13.78 5.20 5.32
N LEU A 209 13.31 6.04 6.24
CA LEU A 209 11.90 6.07 6.65
C LEU A 209 10.99 6.51 5.50
N LEU A 210 11.37 7.53 4.75
CA LEU A 210 10.56 8.01 3.63
C LEU A 210 10.39 6.91 2.59
N ILE A 211 11.48 6.25 2.17
CA ILE A 211 11.44 5.11 1.23
C ILE A 211 10.51 4.03 1.75
N SER A 212 10.63 3.70 3.04
CA SER A 212 9.86 2.63 3.66
C SER A 212 8.37 2.96 3.79
N TRP A 213 8.05 4.19 4.19
CA TRP A 213 6.68 4.68 4.31
C TRP A 213 6.00 4.82 2.95
N THR A 214 6.73 5.23 1.90
CA THR A 214 6.18 5.30 0.55
C THR A 214 5.65 3.95 0.11
N GLU A 215 6.44 2.88 0.22
CA GLU A 215 5.98 1.56 -0.21
C GLU A 215 4.93 0.96 0.71
N SER A 216 5.01 1.20 2.01
CA SER A 216 3.96 0.77 2.95
C SER A 216 2.62 1.46 2.68
N CYS A 217 2.64 2.77 2.44
CA CYS A 217 1.45 3.54 2.06
C CYS A 217 0.86 3.05 0.74
N ARG A 218 1.70 2.67 -0.24
CA ARG A 218 1.22 2.07 -1.50
C ARG A 218 0.47 0.76 -1.26
N LEU A 219 1.00 -0.14 -0.44
CA LEU A 219 0.35 -1.43 -0.15
C LEU A 219 -1.01 -1.24 0.52
N VAL A 220 -1.11 -0.32 1.48
CA VAL A 220 -2.39 0.02 2.13
C VAL A 220 -3.36 0.64 1.14
N ALA A 221 -2.91 1.59 0.31
CA ALA A 221 -3.75 2.22 -0.70
C ALA A 221 -4.28 1.20 -1.71
N LEU A 222 -3.44 0.26 -2.18
CA LEU A 222 -3.85 -0.82 -3.07
C LEU A 222 -4.94 -1.70 -2.46
N LEU A 223 -4.85 -2.05 -1.18
CA LEU A 223 -5.89 -2.81 -0.50
C LEU A 223 -7.21 -2.04 -0.41
N ILE A 224 -7.15 -0.74 -0.11
CA ILE A 224 -8.34 0.13 -0.12
C ILE A 224 -8.93 0.18 -1.54
N PHE A 225 -8.09 0.25 -2.58
CA PHE A 225 -8.55 0.23 -3.97
C PHE A 225 -9.20 -1.08 -4.37
N PHE A 226 -8.66 -2.22 -3.95
CA PHE A 226 -9.32 -3.50 -4.16
C PHE A 226 -10.68 -3.55 -3.45
N ALA A 227 -10.77 -3.11 -2.20
CA ALA A 227 -12.03 -3.07 -1.46
C ALA A 227 -13.06 -2.15 -2.14
N LEU A 228 -12.66 -0.94 -2.53
CA LEU A 228 -13.51 0.01 -3.27
C LEU A 228 -13.95 -0.56 -4.62
N PHE A 229 -13.07 -1.27 -5.32
CA PHE A 229 -13.38 -1.92 -6.59
C PHE A 229 -14.40 -3.04 -6.40
N VAL A 230 -14.23 -3.92 -5.40
CA VAL A 230 -15.20 -4.98 -5.09
C VAL A 230 -16.56 -4.39 -4.70
N ILE A 231 -16.58 -3.33 -3.88
CA ILE A 231 -17.81 -2.62 -3.53
C ILE A 231 -18.46 -2.02 -4.79
N ASN A 232 -17.68 -1.44 -5.70
CA ASN A 232 -18.21 -0.92 -6.97
C ASN A 232 -18.83 -2.05 -7.80
N LEU A 233 -18.09 -3.15 -7.96
CA LEU A 233 -18.53 -4.32 -8.73
C LEU A 233 -19.86 -4.88 -8.18
N LEU A 234 -19.90 -5.22 -6.89
CA LEU A 234 -21.08 -5.81 -6.26
C LEU A 234 -22.29 -4.89 -6.33
N ASN A 235 -22.11 -3.59 -6.08
CA ASN A 235 -23.24 -2.66 -6.14
C ASN A 235 -23.75 -2.42 -7.58
N ARG A 236 -22.87 -2.47 -8.58
CA ARG A 236 -23.30 -2.37 -9.97
C ARG A 236 -24.04 -3.62 -10.39
N GLU A 237 -23.53 -4.78 -10.01
CA GLU A 237 -24.22 -6.04 -10.23
C GLU A 237 -25.63 -5.96 -9.62
N THR A 238 -25.76 -5.70 -8.32
CA THR A 238 -27.09 -5.62 -7.69
C THR A 238 -28.01 -4.57 -8.33
N HIS A 239 -27.49 -3.44 -8.80
CA HIS A 239 -28.30 -2.43 -9.49
C HIS A 239 -28.75 -2.79 -10.91
N MET A 240 -27.96 -3.57 -11.65
CA MET A 240 -28.27 -3.92 -13.05
C MET A 240 -29.16 -5.16 -13.17
N TRP A 241 -29.15 -6.03 -12.15
CA TRP A 241 -29.91 -7.28 -12.13
C TRP A 241 -31.28 -7.17 -11.42
N ILE A 242 -31.57 -6.03 -10.78
CA ILE A 242 -32.87 -5.69 -10.17
C ILE A 242 -33.62 -4.73 -11.08
#